data_AF-A0A9J5XUV6-F1
#
_entry.id   AF-A0A9J5XUV6-F1
#
_cell.length_a   1.000
_cell.length_b   1.000
_cell.length_c   1.000
_cell.angle_alpha   90.00
_cell.angle_beta   90.00
_cell.angle_gamma   90.00
#
_symmetry.space_group_name_H-M   'P 1'
#
loop_
_entity.id
_entity.type
_entity.pdbx_description
1 polymer ?
#
loop_
_entity_poly.entity_id
_entity_poly.type
_entity_poly.pdbx_seq_one_letter_code
_entity_poly.pdbx_strand_id
1 'polypeptide(L)'
;MSCDIITNIKQKVVLEDQVYKDKGTLKVVMTHVRSTTNNLIGGMIKPKLVDHKRKLTPKDIQQDVSLDLGVDVSYAVAWKAKENDVISLRGTPSRSYSKLSSYLYILDTTYPGSHIRMKETDENQFLPIVVVDGSHLRGTYNGTFMSASTIDGA
;
A
#
# COMPACT_ATOMS: atom_id res chain seq x y z
N MET A 1 18.20 27.00 -12.18
CA MET A 1 17.58 25.73 -12.61
C MET A 1 16.45 26.11 -13.55
N SER A 2 16.56 25.77 -14.85
CA SER A 2 15.52 26.07 -15.84
C SER A 2 14.32 25.16 -15.58
N CYS A 3 13.19 25.71 -15.14
CA CYS A 3 11.95 24.97 -15.12
C CYS A 3 11.39 24.96 -16.55
N ASP A 4 11.63 23.88 -17.28
CA ASP A 4 11.12 23.73 -18.63
C ASP A 4 9.59 23.63 -18.58
N ILE A 5 8.89 24.60 -19.20
CA ILE A 5 7.43 24.60 -19.27
C ILE A 5 6.99 23.42 -20.14
N ILE A 6 6.22 22.51 -19.56
CA ILE A 6 5.72 21.33 -20.27
C ILE A 6 4.60 21.76 -21.20
N THR A 7 4.89 21.61 -22.48
CA THR A 7 3.96 21.87 -23.59
C THR A 7 3.52 20.59 -24.28
N ASN A 8 4.12 19.44 -23.95
CA ASN A 8 3.98 18.21 -24.73
C ASN A 8 2.95 17.24 -24.13
N ILE A 9 1.91 16.98 -24.91
CA ILE A 9 0.78 16.09 -24.60
C ILE A 9 1.22 14.61 -24.48
N LYS A 10 2.39 14.24 -25.00
CA LYS A 10 2.93 12.86 -24.94
C LYS A 10 3.76 12.59 -23.68
N GLN A 11 3.88 13.53 -22.75
CA GLN A 11 4.69 13.37 -21.55
C GLN A 11 4.06 12.31 -20.63
N LYS A 12 4.71 11.14 -20.56
CA LYS A 12 4.22 9.98 -19.80
C LYS A 12 4.54 10.02 -18.30
N VAL A 13 5.41 10.93 -17.86
CA VAL A 13 5.90 10.98 -16.48
C VAL A 13 5.74 12.39 -15.95
N VAL A 14 5.03 12.49 -14.83
CA VAL A 14 4.81 13.75 -14.11
C VAL A 14 5.50 13.66 -12.77
N LEU A 15 6.31 14.68 -12.50
CA LEU A 15 7.10 14.84 -11.28
C LEU A 15 6.52 15.99 -10.46
N GLU A 16 6.78 15.97 -9.15
CA GLU A 16 6.55 17.12 -8.28
C GLU A 16 7.28 18.35 -8.86
N ASP A 17 6.66 19.53 -8.78
CA ASP A 17 7.16 20.83 -9.26
C ASP A 17 7.21 21.06 -10.78
N GLN A 18 6.50 20.26 -11.59
CA GLN A 18 6.37 20.51 -13.03
C GLN A 18 5.41 21.66 -13.36
N VAL A 19 5.87 22.61 -14.19
CA VAL A 19 5.06 23.74 -14.66
C VAL A 19 4.42 23.41 -16.01
N TYR A 20 3.09 23.35 -16.05
CA TYR A 20 2.33 23.16 -17.29
C TYR A 20 1.96 24.48 -17.94
N LYS A 21 1.92 24.49 -19.26
CA LYS A 21 1.52 25.66 -20.05
C LYS A 21 0.13 26.19 -19.69
N ASP A 22 -0.83 25.30 -19.49
CA ASP A 22 -2.23 25.65 -19.20
C ASP A 22 -2.99 24.48 -18.53
N LYS A 23 -4.12 24.80 -17.89
CA LYS A 23 -5.00 23.81 -17.23
C LYS A 23 -5.55 22.75 -18.20
N GLY A 24 -5.73 23.09 -19.47
CA GLY A 24 -6.17 22.15 -20.50
C GLY A 24 -5.11 21.08 -20.77
N THR A 25 -3.84 21.48 -20.91
CA THR A 25 -2.71 20.56 -21.07
C THR A 25 -2.59 19.60 -19.89
N LEU A 26 -2.75 20.08 -18.65
CA LEU A 26 -2.78 19.21 -17.45
C LEU A 26 -3.91 18.18 -17.53
N LYS A 27 -5.13 18.61 -17.90
CA LYS A 27 -6.29 17.71 -18.03
C LYS A 27 -6.07 16.62 -19.07
N VAL A 28 -5.40 16.93 -20.20
CA VAL A 28 -5.10 15.94 -21.24
C VAL A 28 -4.07 14.92 -20.77
N VAL A 29 -3.01 15.36 -20.09
CA VAL A 29 -1.99 14.46 -19.53
C VAL A 29 -2.59 13.52 -18.47
N MET A 30 -3.46 14.07 -17.61
CA MET A 30 -4.14 13.32 -16.55
C MET A 30 -5.15 12.31 -17.13
N THR A 31 -5.87 12.66 -18.19
CA THR A 31 -6.80 11.72 -18.84
C THR A 31 -6.11 10.61 -19.64
N HIS A 32 -4.96 10.88 -20.26
CA HIS A 32 -4.24 9.90 -21.08
C HIS A 32 -3.50 8.84 -20.27
N VAL A 33 -3.01 9.16 -19.07
CA VAL A 33 -2.12 8.25 -18.33
C VAL A 33 -2.58 8.07 -16.89
N ARG A 34 -3.24 6.93 -16.62
CA ARG A 34 -3.69 6.54 -15.26
C ARG A 34 -2.56 6.45 -14.23
N SER A 35 -1.36 6.05 -14.65
CA SER A 35 -0.20 6.02 -13.73
C SER A 35 0.20 7.43 -13.29
N THR A 36 0.09 8.38 -14.22
CA THR A 36 0.43 9.79 -14.02
C THR A 36 -0.53 10.49 -13.07
N THR A 37 -1.83 10.20 -13.17
CA THR A 37 -2.82 10.74 -12.23
C THR A 37 -2.52 10.33 -10.81
N ASN A 38 -2.20 9.05 -10.60
CA ASN A 38 -1.98 8.52 -9.27
C ASN A 38 -0.73 9.12 -8.62
N ASN A 39 0.36 9.27 -9.38
CA ASN A 39 1.60 9.86 -8.85
C ASN A 39 1.43 11.35 -8.52
N LEU A 40 0.73 12.11 -9.36
CA LEU A 40 0.46 13.54 -9.13
C LEU A 40 -0.41 13.74 -7.89
N ILE A 41 -1.55 13.04 -7.84
CA ILE A 41 -2.45 13.05 -6.68
C ILE A 41 -1.67 12.64 -5.43
N GLY A 42 -0.77 11.67 -5.57
CA GLY A 42 0.01 11.21 -4.45
C GLY A 42 1.02 12.20 -3.91
N GLY A 43 1.68 12.98 -4.77
CA GLY A 43 2.50 14.11 -4.31
C GLY A 43 1.72 15.13 -3.47
N MET A 44 0.48 15.42 -3.85
CA MET A 44 -0.41 16.34 -3.11
C MET A 44 -0.88 15.77 -1.77
N ILE A 45 -1.05 14.45 -1.68
CA ILE A 45 -1.61 13.75 -0.52
C ILE A 45 -0.53 13.32 0.47
N LYS A 46 0.66 12.93 0.02
CA LYS A 46 1.79 12.52 0.85
C LYS A 46 1.98 13.37 2.11
N PRO A 47 2.06 14.72 2.04
CA PRO A 47 2.23 15.53 3.25
C PRO A 47 1.06 15.40 4.23
N LYS A 48 -0.16 15.14 3.73
CA LYS A 48 -1.36 14.92 4.54
C LYS A 48 -1.40 13.51 5.17
N LEU A 49 -0.67 12.53 4.63
CA LEU A 49 -0.59 11.15 5.15
C LEU A 49 0.50 10.93 6.20
N VAL A 50 1.44 11.87 6.36
CA VAL A 50 2.50 11.79 7.39
C VAL A 50 1.90 11.85 8.80
N ASP A 51 0.83 12.64 8.98
CA ASP A 51 0.11 12.68 10.25
C ASP A 51 -0.76 11.42 10.41
N HIS A 52 -0.37 10.56 11.35
CA HIS A 52 -1.02 9.29 11.61
C HIS A 52 -2.42 9.43 12.21
N LYS A 53 -2.75 10.62 12.74
CA LYS A 53 -4.07 10.88 13.35
C LYS A 53 -5.10 11.33 12.31
N ARG A 54 -4.66 11.85 11.17
CA ARG A 54 -5.54 12.41 10.16
C ARG A 54 -6.07 11.29 9.26
N LYS A 55 -7.39 11.06 9.32
CA LYS A 55 -8.09 10.16 8.40
C LYS A 55 -8.41 10.92 7.12
N LEU A 56 -7.71 10.60 6.03
CA LEU A 56 -7.99 11.15 4.71
C LEU A 56 -8.99 10.28 3.96
N THR A 57 -10.13 10.84 3.57
CA THR A 57 -11.19 10.14 2.82
C THR A 57 -10.99 10.38 1.33
N PRO A 58 -11.34 9.44 0.43
CA PRO A 58 -11.25 9.67 -1.02
C PRO A 58 -12.06 10.87 -1.51
N LYS A 59 -13.15 11.22 -0.82
CA LYS A 59 -13.92 12.44 -1.11
C LYS A 59 -13.12 13.72 -0.84
N ASP A 60 -12.37 13.74 0.26
CA ASP A 60 -11.49 14.87 0.62
C ASP A 60 -10.42 15.04 -0.46
N ILE A 61 -9.88 13.93 -0.96
CA ILE A 61 -8.91 13.91 -2.07
C ILE A 61 -9.53 14.47 -3.35
N GLN A 62 -10.74 14.04 -3.72
CA GLN A 62 -11.43 14.56 -4.91
C GLN A 62 -11.65 16.07 -4.79
N GLN A 63 -12.04 16.55 -3.61
CA GLN A 63 -12.24 17.97 -3.36
C GLN A 63 -10.93 18.75 -3.45
N ASP A 64 -9.86 18.27 -2.81
CA ASP A 64 -8.54 18.89 -2.84
C ASP A 64 -8.01 19.00 -4.27
N VAL A 65 -8.13 17.93 -5.07
CA VAL A 65 -7.69 17.91 -6.46
C VAL A 65 -8.54 18.86 -7.33
N SER A 66 -9.85 18.92 -7.09
CA SER A 66 -10.74 19.84 -7.81
C SER A 66 -10.43 21.30 -7.48
N LEU A 67 -10.11 21.62 -6.21
CA LEU A 67 -9.75 22.97 -5.79
C LEU A 67 -8.39 23.43 -6.34
N ASP A 68 -7.36 22.59 -6.22
CA ASP A 68 -5.99 22.96 -6.57
C ASP A 68 -5.75 22.91 -8.09
N LEU A 69 -6.31 21.91 -8.77
CA LEU A 69 -6.04 21.66 -10.19
C LEU A 69 -7.22 22.01 -11.10
N GLY A 70 -8.44 22.18 -10.56
CA GLY A 70 -9.65 22.38 -11.37
C GLY A 70 -10.04 21.14 -12.19
N VAL A 71 -9.61 19.95 -11.76
CA VAL A 71 -9.85 18.68 -12.44
C VAL A 71 -10.66 17.77 -11.53
N ASP A 72 -11.77 17.26 -12.04
CA ASP A 72 -12.54 16.24 -11.34
C ASP A 72 -11.93 14.87 -11.53
N VAL A 73 -11.69 14.18 -10.41
CA VAL A 73 -11.12 12.83 -10.37
C VAL A 73 -12.20 11.85 -9.96
N SER A 74 -12.18 10.64 -10.52
CA SER A 74 -13.10 9.58 -10.10
C SER A 74 -12.73 9.02 -8.73
N TYR A 75 -13.73 8.56 -7.98
CA TYR A 75 -13.53 7.98 -6.65
C TYR A 75 -12.47 6.85 -6.64
N ALA A 76 -12.54 5.96 -7.64
CA ALA A 76 -11.61 4.83 -7.75
C ALA A 76 -10.16 5.27 -7.98
N VAL A 77 -9.94 6.38 -8.70
CA VAL A 77 -8.59 6.94 -8.91
C VAL A 77 -8.08 7.57 -7.61
N ALA A 78 -8.94 8.32 -6.90
CA ALA A 78 -8.59 8.90 -5.60
C ALA A 78 -8.25 7.81 -4.56
N TRP A 79 -9.04 6.73 -4.51
CA TRP A 79 -8.75 5.58 -3.65
C TRP A 79 -7.41 4.93 -3.99
N LYS A 80 -7.16 4.61 -5.27
CA LYS A 80 -5.90 3.98 -5.71
C LYS A 80 -4.68 4.86 -5.46
N ALA A 81 -4.79 6.17 -5.65
CA ALA A 81 -3.69 7.09 -5.37
C ALA A 81 -3.32 7.03 -3.88
N LYS A 82 -4.33 7.15 -3.00
CA LYS A 82 -4.15 7.00 -1.55
C LYS A 82 -3.49 5.67 -1.18
N GLU A 83 -3.96 4.57 -1.75
CA GLU A 83 -3.43 3.23 -1.47
C GLU A 83 -1.96 3.10 -1.89
N ASN A 84 -1.62 3.59 -3.09
CA ASN A 84 -0.24 3.64 -3.57
C ASN A 84 0.68 4.49 -2.68
N ASP A 85 0.21 5.65 -2.20
CA ASP A 85 1.01 6.49 -1.31
C ASP A 85 1.19 5.87 0.06
N VAL A 86 0.17 5.20 0.59
CA VAL A 86 0.27 4.47 1.85
C VAL A 86 1.32 3.36 1.73
N ILE A 87 1.31 2.60 0.64
CA ILE A 87 2.33 1.58 0.34
C ILE A 87 3.72 2.21 0.18
N SER A 88 3.82 3.37 -0.49
CA SER A 88 5.07 4.10 -0.66
C SER A 88 5.64 4.61 0.67
N LEU A 89 4.78 5.12 1.55
CA LEU A 89 5.16 5.69 2.85
C LEU A 89 5.47 4.62 3.90
N ARG A 90 4.69 3.54 3.95
CA ARG A 90 4.75 2.52 5.01
C ARG A 90 5.41 1.21 4.57
N GLY A 91 5.66 1.05 3.27
CA GLY A 91 6.11 -0.19 2.67
C GLY A 91 4.94 -1.12 2.32
N THR A 92 5.26 -2.17 1.56
CA THR A 92 4.29 -3.22 1.23
C THR A 92 4.07 -4.13 2.44
N PRO A 93 2.85 -4.63 2.67
CA PRO A 93 2.58 -5.64 3.70
C PRO A 93 3.54 -6.83 3.60
N SER A 94 3.81 -7.33 2.39
CA SER A 94 4.76 -8.42 2.14
C SER A 94 6.17 -8.13 2.66
N ARG A 95 6.66 -6.89 2.52
CA ARG A 95 8.00 -6.52 2.98
C ARG A 95 8.09 -6.47 4.51
N SER A 96 7.00 -6.10 5.19
CA SER A 96 6.91 -6.14 6.66
C SER A 96 7.13 -7.55 7.22
N TYR A 97 6.73 -8.57 6.48
CA TYR A 97 6.87 -9.98 6.87
C TYR A 97 8.13 -10.66 6.29
N SER A 98 9.05 -9.93 5.68
CA SER A 98 10.29 -10.51 5.12
C SER A 98 11.15 -11.29 6.13
N LYS A 99 11.08 -10.95 7.42
CA LYS A 99 11.80 -11.64 8.51
C LYS A 99 11.06 -12.88 9.05
N LEU A 100 9.80 -13.04 8.69
CA LEU A 100 8.93 -14.09 9.22
C LEU A 100 9.44 -15.47 8.79
N SER A 101 9.83 -15.64 7.53
CA SER A 101 10.38 -16.91 7.04
C SER A 101 11.64 -17.31 7.80
N SER A 102 12.52 -16.36 8.12
CA SER A 102 13.71 -16.60 8.96
C SER A 102 13.34 -16.99 10.39
N TYR A 103 12.32 -16.35 10.96
CA TYR A 103 11.83 -16.68 12.30
C TYR A 103 11.23 -18.08 12.37
N LEU A 104 10.46 -18.48 11.35
CA LEU A 104 9.87 -19.82 11.27
C LEU A 104 10.93 -20.90 11.10
N TYR A 105 11.98 -20.64 10.33
CA TYR A 105 13.14 -21.54 10.24
C TYR A 105 13.80 -21.76 11.61
N ILE A 106 13.94 -20.71 12.42
CA ILE A 106 14.48 -20.82 13.79
C ILE A 106 13.53 -21.63 14.68
N LEU A 107 12.21 -21.45 14.55
CA LEU A 107 11.23 -22.22 15.33
C LEU A 107 11.25 -23.71 14.99
N ASP A 108 11.33 -24.05 13.71
CA ASP A 108 11.39 -25.44 13.24
C ASP A 108 12.67 -26.14 13.71
N THR A 109 13.80 -25.41 13.73
CA THR A 109 15.08 -25.92 14.22
C THR A 109 15.17 -26.01 15.75
N THR A 110 14.56 -25.07 16.49
CA THR A 110 14.60 -25.03 17.96
C THR A 110 13.67 -26.07 18.59
N TYR A 111 12.53 -26.34 17.96
CA TYR A 111 11.49 -27.23 18.48
C TYR A 111 11.19 -28.37 17.50
N PRO A 112 12.10 -29.35 17.36
CA PRO A 112 11.88 -30.48 16.47
C PRO A 112 10.63 -31.28 16.89
N GLY A 113 9.62 -31.31 16.01
CA GLY A 113 8.32 -31.98 16.23
C GLY A 113 7.11 -31.05 16.24
N SER A 114 7.32 -29.73 16.32
CA SER A 114 6.26 -28.73 16.16
C SER A 114 5.70 -28.73 14.73
N HIS A 115 4.40 -28.51 14.57
CA HIS A 115 3.76 -28.45 13.27
C HIS A 115 3.46 -26.99 12.91
N ILE A 116 4.31 -26.42 12.05
CA ILE A 116 4.17 -25.06 11.55
C ILE A 116 3.70 -25.15 10.09
N ARG A 117 2.48 -24.67 9.79
CA ARG A 117 1.99 -24.57 8.41
C ARG A 117 1.83 -23.11 8.03
N MET A 118 2.54 -22.74 6.99
CA MET A 118 2.46 -21.44 6.34
C MET A 118 2.14 -21.67 4.88
N LYS A 119 1.20 -20.91 4.35
CA LYS A 119 0.89 -20.92 2.93
C LYS A 119 1.19 -19.52 2.39
N GLU A 120 2.11 -19.46 1.44
CA GLU A 120 2.31 -18.26 0.64
C GLU A 120 1.34 -18.34 -0.54
N THR A 121 0.66 -17.24 -0.83
CA THR A 121 -0.07 -17.08 -2.10
C THR A 121 0.94 -16.80 -3.21
N ASP A 122 0.60 -17.12 -4.47
CA ASP A 122 1.44 -16.84 -5.66
C ASP A 122 1.86 -15.35 -5.77
N GLU A 123 1.18 -14.44 -5.07
CA GLU A 123 1.48 -13.01 -4.99
C GLU A 123 2.41 -12.61 -3.82
N ASN A 124 3.13 -13.56 -3.20
CA ASN A 124 4.01 -13.28 -2.05
C ASN A 124 3.27 -12.61 -0.88
N GLN A 125 1.98 -12.91 -0.75
CA GLN A 125 1.13 -12.52 0.37
C GLN A 125 1.05 -13.67 1.35
N PHE A 126 1.27 -13.36 2.62
CA PHE A 126 1.30 -14.34 3.69
C PHE A 126 -0.13 -14.64 4.17
N LEU A 127 -0.55 -15.89 4.09
CA LEU A 127 -1.79 -16.34 4.70
C LEU A 127 -1.59 -16.55 6.22
N PRO A 128 -2.68 -16.52 7.02
CA PRO A 128 -2.60 -16.68 8.47
C PRO A 128 -1.77 -17.88 8.89
N ILE A 129 -0.92 -17.68 9.89
CA ILE A 129 0.02 -18.68 10.40
C ILE A 129 -0.60 -19.40 11.59
N VAL A 130 -0.52 -20.74 11.59
CA VAL A 130 -0.86 -21.57 12.75
C VAL A 130 0.41 -22.25 13.22
N VAL A 131 0.82 -21.97 14.47
CA VAL A 131 1.97 -22.60 15.13
C VAL A 131 1.43 -23.54 16.21
N VAL A 132 1.79 -24.82 16.13
CA VAL A 132 1.43 -25.84 17.13
C VAL A 132 2.70 -26.36 17.79
N ASP A 133 2.87 -26.11 19.09
CA ASP A 133 3.93 -26.69 19.92
C ASP A 133 3.45 -28.03 20.50
N GLY A 134 4.12 -29.12 20.11
CA GLY A 134 3.78 -30.49 20.52
C GLY A 134 4.43 -30.95 21.83
N SER A 135 5.29 -30.13 22.46
CA SER A 135 6.14 -30.56 23.58
C SER A 135 5.39 -30.81 24.91
N HIS A 136 4.13 -30.37 25.04
CA HIS A 136 3.31 -30.53 26.26
C HIS A 136 2.04 -31.38 26.10
N LEU A 137 1.88 -32.12 24.99
CA LEU A 137 0.67 -32.93 24.71
C LEU A 137 0.67 -34.33 25.38
N ARG A 138 0.91 -34.39 26.70
CA ARG A 138 0.64 -35.59 27.51
C ARG A 138 -0.33 -35.25 28.65
N GLY A 139 -1.62 -35.05 28.33
CA GLY A 139 -2.66 -34.80 29.32
C GLY A 139 -4.09 -35.02 28.80
N THR A 140 -5.04 -35.28 29.70
CA THR A 140 -6.40 -35.82 29.46
C THR A 140 -7.43 -34.89 28.80
N TYR A 141 -7.13 -33.61 28.60
CA TYR A 141 -8.00 -32.64 27.90
C TYR A 141 -7.35 -32.04 26.65
N ASN A 142 -6.36 -32.70 26.05
CA ASN A 142 -5.71 -32.37 24.75
C ASN A 142 -5.32 -30.89 24.49
N GLY A 143 -5.26 -30.06 25.54
CA GLY A 143 -4.36 -28.90 25.70
C GLY A 143 -4.31 -27.88 24.56
N THR A 144 -5.31 -26.99 24.56
CA THR A 144 -5.54 -25.67 23.92
C THR A 144 -4.63 -25.09 22.81
N PHE A 145 -5.35 -24.79 21.72
CA PHE A 145 -5.12 -23.95 20.53
C PHE A 145 -4.67 -22.49 20.80
N MET A 146 -3.79 -21.94 19.95
CA MET A 146 -3.70 -20.49 19.75
C MET A 146 -3.72 -20.16 18.25
N SER A 147 -4.75 -19.40 17.86
CA SER A 147 -4.98 -18.85 16.52
C SER A 147 -4.87 -17.33 16.62
N ALA A 148 -4.09 -16.70 15.73
CA ALA A 148 -4.19 -15.28 15.47
C ALA A 148 -3.59 -14.93 14.11
N SER A 149 -4.42 -14.63 13.11
CA SER A 149 -4.17 -13.47 12.23
C SER A 149 -5.45 -13.02 11.52
N THR A 150 -5.63 -11.70 11.51
CA THR A 150 -6.75 -10.96 10.96
C THR A 150 -6.58 -10.78 9.45
N ILE A 151 -7.67 -10.86 8.68
CA ILE A 151 -7.73 -10.19 7.38
C ILE A 151 -7.77 -8.68 7.64
N ASP A 152 -6.81 -7.94 7.12
CA ASP A 152 -6.98 -6.51 6.91
C ASP A 152 -8.10 -6.32 5.88
N GLY A 153 -9.28 -5.96 6.39
CA GLY A 153 -10.45 -5.71 5.56
C GLY A 153 -10.16 -4.60 4.55
N ALA A 154 -10.47 -4.90 3.29
CA ALA A 154 -10.54 -3.96 2.19
C ALA A 154 -11.41 -2.73 2.49
#